data_AF-A0A520JYE5-F1
#
_entry.id   AF-A0A520JYE5-F1
#
_cell.length_a   1.000
_cell.length_b   1.000
_cell.length_c   1.000
_cell.angle_alpha   90.00
_cell.angle_beta   90.00
_cell.angle_gamma   90.00
#
_symmetry.space_group_name_H-M   'P 1'
#
loop_
_entity.id
_entity.type
_entity.pdbx_description
1 polymer ?
#
loop_
_entity_poly.entity_id
_entity_poly.type
_entity_poly.pdbx_seq_one_letter_code
_entity_poly.pdbx_strand_id
1 'polypeptide(L)'
;MVLKEAKIRDEAELESLLVRDPNQIEENFNIITQRRKTSESKRWAFLGVDARGTVTLIELKVTSDGDQLRQALEYYDWLVEQGIDWIVDAYKERLPGVIFNEQMPQLFLIAPDFDDKVVKEAKYIRTDIKLRLFRYLAFEVNGTKEIKLIETHIPPLRELGTKPKIDGNKEQKLIKTPILPTRKPEKKPVVNKDEETKLNETIKECVGEELYRQLEDNT
;
A
#
# COMPACT_ATOMS: atom_id res chain seq x y z
N MET A 1 15.92 -0.57 39.67
CA MET A 1 15.37 -0.41 38.31
C MET A 1 13.86 -0.32 38.44
N VAL A 2 13.24 0.77 38.00
CA VAL A 2 11.78 0.93 38.01
C VAL A 2 11.32 0.78 36.56
N LEU A 3 10.54 -0.27 36.28
CA LEU A 3 9.91 -0.51 34.99
C LEU A 3 8.43 -0.16 35.14
N LYS A 4 7.93 0.71 34.25
CA LYS A 4 6.50 1.04 34.19
C LYS A 4 6.01 0.90 32.77
N GLU A 5 4.75 0.52 32.60
CA GLU A 5 4.09 0.60 31.31
C GLU A 5 4.04 2.06 30.87
N ALA A 6 4.33 2.31 29.59
CA ALA A 6 4.31 3.63 29.01
C ALA A 6 3.27 3.69 27.89
N LYS A 7 2.64 4.86 27.72
CA LYS A 7 1.80 5.14 26.57
C LYS A 7 2.57 5.93 25.52
N ILE A 8 2.48 5.48 24.27
CA ILE A 8 2.96 6.23 23.11
C ILE A 8 1.86 7.21 22.70
N ARG A 9 2.21 8.49 22.59
CA ARG A 9 1.31 9.62 22.35
C ARG A 9 0.80 9.64 20.93
N ASP A 10 1.70 9.45 19.97
CA ASP A 10 1.42 9.56 18.54
C ASP A 10 2.42 8.76 17.70
N GLU A 11 2.10 8.62 16.42
CA GLU A 11 2.89 7.89 15.44
C GLU A 11 4.30 8.48 15.26
N ALA A 12 4.51 9.76 15.53
CA ALA A 12 5.83 10.42 15.43
C ALA A 12 6.72 10.10 16.63
N GLU A 13 6.15 9.97 17.84
CA GLU A 13 6.86 9.44 19.01
C GLU A 13 7.28 7.99 18.76
N LEU A 14 6.37 7.14 18.25
CA LEU A 14 6.69 5.75 17.90
C LEU A 14 7.84 5.66 16.90
N GLU A 15 7.77 6.48 15.85
CA GLU A 15 8.81 6.56 14.83
C GLU A 15 10.17 6.99 15.40
N SER A 16 10.18 7.99 16.29
CA SER A 16 11.40 8.46 16.95
C SER A 16 12.07 7.36 17.79
N LEU A 17 11.27 6.52 18.44
CA LEU A 17 11.78 5.38 19.22
C LEU A 17 12.37 4.29 18.33
N LEU A 18 11.74 4.02 17.17
CA LEU A 18 12.28 3.07 16.18
C LEU A 18 13.57 3.58 15.52
N VAL A 19 13.66 4.88 15.25
CA VAL A 19 14.88 5.51 14.70
C VAL A 19 16.04 5.41 15.69
N ARG A 20 15.77 5.51 16.99
CA ARG A 20 16.81 5.44 18.04
C ARG A 20 17.47 4.06 18.12
N ASP A 21 16.70 3.00 17.91
CA ASP A 21 17.20 1.63 17.86
C ASP A 21 16.52 0.85 16.73
N PRO A 22 16.98 0.97 15.48
CA PRO A 22 16.36 0.29 14.35
C PRO A 22 16.61 -1.22 14.35
N ASN A 23 17.62 -1.69 15.10
CA ASN A 23 17.96 -3.11 15.19
C ASN A 23 16.87 -3.95 15.87
N GLN A 24 15.90 -3.32 16.54
CA GLN A 24 14.73 -4.01 17.07
C GLN A 24 13.77 -4.53 15.99
N ILE A 25 13.86 -4.00 14.76
CA ILE A 25 13.06 -4.43 13.60
C ILE A 25 13.73 -5.66 12.96
N GLU A 26 14.96 -5.49 12.52
CA GLU A 26 15.85 -6.53 11.97
C GLU A 26 17.31 -6.17 12.28
N GLU A 27 18.20 -7.15 12.29
CA GLU A 27 19.63 -6.91 12.47
C GLU A 27 20.20 -6.08 11.32
N ASN A 28 21.00 -5.05 11.64
CA ASN A 28 21.60 -4.12 10.67
C ASN A 28 20.56 -3.38 9.80
N PHE A 29 19.34 -3.18 10.34
CA PHE A 29 18.31 -2.40 9.68
C PHE A 29 18.63 -0.90 9.75
N ASN A 30 18.45 -0.19 8.64
CA ASN A 30 18.68 1.25 8.56
C ASN A 30 17.40 1.99 8.19
N ILE A 31 17.09 3.09 8.87
CA ILE A 31 15.96 3.95 8.50
C ILE A 31 16.38 4.93 7.41
N ILE A 32 15.63 4.94 6.30
CA ILE A 32 15.86 5.83 5.14
C ILE A 32 15.13 7.16 5.37
N THR A 33 13.84 7.09 5.69
CA THR A 33 12.95 8.27 5.77
C THR A 33 12.33 8.40 7.14
N GLN A 34 12.06 9.64 7.54
CA GLN A 34 11.13 9.95 8.61
C GLN A 34 9.89 10.60 7.98
N ARG A 35 8.70 10.38 8.54
CA ARG A 35 7.45 10.94 8.03
C ARG A 35 7.45 12.46 8.22
N ARG A 36 7.92 13.20 7.20
CA ARG A 36 7.79 14.66 7.17
C ARG A 36 6.40 15.03 6.67
N LYS A 37 5.71 15.89 7.42
CA LYS A 37 4.52 16.58 6.91
C LYS A 37 4.97 17.61 5.87
N THR A 38 4.54 17.45 4.63
CA THR A 38 4.52 18.54 3.65
C THR A 38 3.19 19.28 3.74
N SER A 39 3.14 20.50 3.22
CA SER A 39 1.96 21.38 3.23
C SER A 39 0.75 20.82 2.48
N GLU A 40 0.94 19.77 1.67
CA GLU A 40 -0.07 19.17 0.81
C GLU A 40 -0.44 17.74 1.22
N SER A 41 -0.73 17.47 2.50
CA SER A 41 -1.40 16.23 2.98
C SER A 41 -0.78 14.86 2.66
N LYS A 42 0.22 14.75 1.78
CA LYS A 42 0.91 13.51 1.41
C LYS A 42 1.98 13.25 2.46
N ARG A 43 1.61 12.47 3.48
CA ARG A 43 2.59 11.84 4.37
C ARG A 43 3.50 10.96 3.52
N TRP A 44 4.81 11.17 3.63
CA TRP A 44 5.78 10.21 3.10
C TRP A 44 5.67 8.90 3.88
N ALA A 45 5.92 7.77 3.22
CA ALA A 45 6.01 6.47 3.89
C ALA A 45 7.21 6.45 4.85
N PHE A 46 7.09 5.72 5.97
CA PHE A 46 8.23 5.41 6.84
C PHE A 46 8.98 4.24 6.21
N LEU A 47 10.20 4.49 5.72
CA LEU A 47 10.97 3.54 4.94
C LEU A 47 12.26 3.17 5.66
N GLY A 48 12.63 1.90 5.55
CA GLY A 48 13.92 1.37 5.94
C GLY A 48 14.55 0.51 4.86
N VAL A 49 15.76 0.05 5.13
CA VAL A 49 16.48 -0.91 4.30
C VAL A 49 17.10 -1.97 5.20
N ASP A 50 16.92 -3.24 4.82
CA ASP A 50 17.51 -4.36 5.55
C ASP A 50 19.01 -4.53 5.23
N ALA A 51 19.66 -5.45 5.93
CA ALA A 51 21.08 -5.75 5.77
C ALA A 51 21.46 -6.20 4.35
N ARG A 52 20.49 -6.62 3.53
CA ARG A 52 20.68 -7.10 2.16
C ARG A 52 20.44 -6.00 1.13
N GLY A 53 20.03 -4.81 1.55
CA GLY A 53 19.71 -3.70 0.66
C GLY A 53 18.26 -3.70 0.17
N THR A 54 17.36 -4.52 0.74
CA THR A 54 15.94 -4.52 0.33
C THR A 54 15.19 -3.40 1.03
N VAL A 55 14.53 -2.55 0.24
CA VAL A 55 13.67 -1.48 0.77
C VAL A 55 12.48 -2.07 1.50
N THR A 56 12.15 -1.51 2.66
CA THR A 56 11.05 -1.94 3.51
C THR A 56 10.15 -0.76 3.80
N LEU A 57 8.86 -0.90 3.45
CA LEU A 57 7.82 0.02 3.84
C LEU A 57 7.28 -0.35 5.21
N ILE A 58 7.17 0.63 6.10
CA ILE A 58 6.71 0.42 7.47
C ILE A 58 5.51 1.31 7.73
N GLU A 59 4.37 0.70 8.09
CA GLU A 59 3.18 1.43 8.52
C GLU A 59 3.03 1.32 10.04
N LEU A 60 3.02 2.46 10.75
CA LEU A 60 2.89 2.48 12.21
C LEU A 60 1.50 2.94 12.66
N LYS A 61 1.01 2.32 13.74
CA LYS A 61 -0.19 2.75 14.47
C LYS A 61 0.07 2.76 15.98
N VAL A 62 -0.53 3.70 16.70
CA VAL A 62 -0.49 3.76 18.18
C VAL A 62 -1.69 3.10 18.86
N THR A 63 -2.64 2.62 18.06
CA THR A 63 -3.82 1.84 18.44
C THR A 63 -4.05 0.77 17.40
N SER A 64 -4.73 -0.32 17.74
CA SER A 64 -5.17 -1.28 16.72
C SER A 64 -6.08 -0.60 15.69
N ASP A 65 -5.77 -0.81 14.42
CA ASP A 65 -6.47 -0.20 13.29
C ASP A 65 -6.69 -1.27 12.21
N GLY A 66 -7.95 -1.65 12.01
CA GLY A 66 -8.34 -2.67 11.03
C GLY A 66 -8.10 -2.26 9.57
N ASP A 67 -7.77 -1.00 9.31
CA ASP A 67 -7.45 -0.47 7.99
C ASP A 67 -5.94 -0.26 7.79
N GLN A 68 -5.10 -0.64 8.76
CA GLN A 68 -3.65 -0.45 8.67
C GLN A 68 -3.05 -1.15 7.44
N LEU A 69 -3.43 -2.40 7.17
CA LEU A 69 -2.95 -3.14 6.01
C LEU A 69 -3.36 -2.47 4.69
N ARG A 70 -4.60 -1.99 4.58
CA ARG A 70 -5.09 -1.26 3.40
C ARG A 70 -4.25 0.00 3.16
N GLN A 71 -4.05 0.81 4.19
CA GLN A 71 -3.21 2.02 4.10
C GLN A 71 -1.79 1.69 3.68
N ALA A 72 -1.21 0.63 4.24
CA ALA A 72 0.14 0.19 3.90
C ALA A 72 0.24 -0.27 2.43
N LEU A 73 -0.78 -0.95 1.92
CA LEU A 73 -0.86 -1.36 0.51
C LEU A 73 -1.05 -0.18 -0.45
N GLU A 74 -1.79 0.85 -0.07
CA GLU A 74 -1.91 2.09 -0.86
C GLU A 74 -0.54 2.78 -1.01
N TYR A 75 0.25 2.84 0.06
CA TYR A 75 1.62 3.36 -0.03
C TYR A 75 2.58 2.41 -0.76
N TYR A 76 2.36 1.10 -0.64
CA TYR A 76 3.13 0.10 -1.37
C TYR A 76 2.95 0.25 -2.88
N ASP A 77 1.71 0.41 -3.33
CA ASP A 77 1.38 0.63 -4.74
C ASP A 77 2.06 1.89 -5.27
N TRP A 78 1.91 3.02 -4.55
CA TRP A 78 2.63 4.25 -4.87
C TRP A 78 4.15 4.07 -4.93
N LEU A 79 4.75 3.34 -3.98
CA LEU A 79 6.19 3.07 -3.93
C LEU A 79 6.66 2.29 -5.17
N VAL A 80 5.88 1.31 -5.61
CA VAL A 80 6.18 0.52 -6.81
C VAL A 80 5.99 1.36 -8.08
N GLU A 81 4.93 2.17 -8.16
CA GLU A 81 4.65 3.05 -9.30
C GLU A 81 5.72 4.15 -9.49
N GLN A 82 6.19 4.78 -8.41
CA GLN A 82 7.22 5.82 -8.50
C GLN A 82 8.60 5.26 -8.84
N GLY A 83 8.82 3.97 -8.57
CA GLY A 83 10.13 3.33 -8.73
C GLY A 83 11.02 3.50 -7.50
N ILE A 84 11.68 2.41 -7.12
CA ILE A 84 12.62 2.37 -5.98
C ILE A 84 13.85 3.23 -6.26
N ASP A 85 14.24 3.37 -7.54
CA ASP A 85 15.43 4.11 -8.00
C ASP A 85 15.46 5.54 -7.49
N TRP A 86 14.31 6.23 -7.48
CA TRP A 86 14.23 7.59 -6.96
C TRP A 86 14.60 7.67 -5.47
N ILE A 87 14.18 6.68 -4.67
CA ILE A 87 14.52 6.62 -3.23
C ILE A 87 16.00 6.30 -3.06
N VAL A 88 16.52 5.35 -3.83
CA VAL A 88 17.95 5.02 -3.80
C VAL A 88 18.78 6.27 -4.08
N ASP A 89 18.44 7.01 -5.13
CA ASP A 89 19.15 8.23 -5.51
C ASP A 89 19.00 9.36 -4.50
N ALA A 90 17.81 9.55 -3.93
CA ALA A 90 17.56 10.60 -2.95
C ALA A 90 18.30 10.36 -1.61
N TYR A 91 18.65 9.10 -1.30
CA TYR A 91 19.16 8.71 0.01
C TYR A 91 20.54 8.06 0.02
N LYS A 92 21.17 7.84 -1.14
CA LYS A 92 22.52 7.26 -1.25
C LYS A 92 23.59 7.94 -0.39
N GLU A 93 23.51 9.26 -0.23
CA GLU A 93 24.47 10.02 0.60
C GLU A 93 24.27 9.80 2.11
N ARG A 94 23.05 9.47 2.54
CA ARG A 94 22.72 9.24 3.96
C ARG A 94 22.99 7.81 4.41
N LEU A 95 23.16 6.89 3.46
CA LEU A 95 23.34 5.46 3.71
C LEU A 95 24.65 4.97 3.08
N PRO A 96 25.82 5.51 3.51
CA PRO A 96 27.10 5.13 2.94
C PRO A 96 27.35 3.63 3.17
N GLY A 97 27.68 2.92 2.09
CA GLY A 97 27.98 1.48 2.13
C GLY A 97 26.76 0.57 1.99
N VAL A 98 25.53 1.11 1.93
CA VAL A 98 24.35 0.31 1.58
C VAL A 98 24.32 0.12 0.06
N ILE A 99 24.31 -1.15 -0.36
CA ILE A 99 24.07 -1.54 -1.74
C ILE A 99 22.61 -1.97 -1.84
N PHE A 100 21.78 -1.15 -2.47
CA PHE A 100 20.37 -1.48 -2.67
C PHE A 100 20.23 -2.63 -3.66
N ASN A 101 19.22 -3.46 -3.43
CA ASN A 101 18.88 -4.54 -4.35
C ASN A 101 17.56 -4.29 -5.07
N GLU A 102 17.36 -4.99 -6.19
CA GLU A 102 16.19 -4.85 -7.07
C GLU A 102 15.03 -5.77 -6.63
N GLN A 103 15.03 -6.26 -5.39
CA GLN A 103 13.94 -7.10 -4.90
C GLN A 103 12.69 -6.25 -4.64
N MET A 104 11.52 -6.90 -4.73
CA MET A 104 10.26 -6.28 -4.32
C MET A 104 10.38 -5.71 -2.90
N PRO A 105 9.84 -4.51 -2.62
CA PRO A 105 9.88 -3.96 -1.27
C PRO A 105 9.20 -4.89 -0.28
N GLN A 106 9.71 -4.91 0.95
CA GLN A 106 9.07 -5.58 2.07
C GLN A 106 8.00 -4.67 2.68
N LEU A 107 7.07 -5.26 3.43
CA LEU A 107 5.98 -4.53 4.08
C LEU A 107 5.88 -4.91 5.55
N PHE A 108 6.16 -3.98 6.46
CA PHE A 108 6.04 -4.22 7.90
C PHE A 108 4.91 -3.38 8.48
N LEU A 109 4.06 -4.01 9.29
CA LEU A 109 3.07 -3.33 10.10
C LEU A 109 3.54 -3.32 11.55
N ILE A 110 3.51 -2.16 12.20
CA ILE A 110 3.90 -2.02 13.61
C ILE A 110 2.76 -1.34 14.38
N ALA A 111 2.26 -2.00 15.42
CA ALA A 111 1.11 -1.53 16.20
C ALA A 111 1.24 -2.02 17.65
N PRO A 112 0.47 -1.49 18.62
CA PRO A 112 0.45 -2.08 19.97
C PRO A 112 -0.15 -3.49 19.94
N ASP A 113 -1.13 -3.72 19.05
CA ASP A 113 -1.74 -5.03 18.78
C ASP A 113 -2.47 -5.00 17.42
N PHE A 114 -2.79 -6.18 16.88
CA PHE A 114 -3.52 -6.32 15.61
C PHE A 114 -4.85 -7.01 15.83
N ASP A 115 -5.88 -6.53 15.12
CA ASP A 115 -7.16 -7.22 15.12
C ASP A 115 -7.12 -8.49 14.25
N ASP A 116 -8.08 -9.37 14.51
CA ASP A 116 -8.29 -10.59 13.73
C ASP A 116 -8.44 -10.33 12.23
N LYS A 117 -8.97 -9.15 11.86
CA LYS A 117 -9.23 -8.78 10.46
C LYS A 117 -7.91 -8.61 9.73
N VAL A 118 -7.01 -7.77 10.24
CA VAL A 118 -5.67 -7.53 9.65
C VAL A 118 -4.88 -8.84 9.55
N VAL A 119 -4.89 -9.67 10.61
CA VAL A 119 -4.20 -10.96 10.60
C VAL A 119 -4.78 -11.91 9.55
N LYS A 120 -6.10 -11.92 9.34
CA LYS A 120 -6.77 -12.75 8.30
C LYS A 120 -6.48 -12.25 6.90
N GLU A 121 -6.49 -10.94 6.69
CA GLU A 121 -6.21 -10.31 5.39
C GLU A 121 -4.75 -10.49 4.98
N ALA A 122 -3.82 -10.36 5.92
CA ALA A 122 -2.38 -10.57 5.71
C ALA A 122 -2.05 -11.93 5.07
N LYS A 123 -2.88 -12.95 5.29
CA LYS A 123 -2.71 -14.30 4.72
C LYS A 123 -2.83 -14.35 3.20
N TYR A 124 -3.55 -13.40 2.62
CA TYR A 124 -3.88 -13.38 1.20
C TYR A 124 -2.98 -12.44 0.40
N ILE A 125 -1.98 -11.85 1.05
CA ILE A 125 -0.96 -11.06 0.38
C ILE A 125 -0.12 -11.96 -0.53
N ARG A 126 0.26 -11.40 -1.69
CA ARG A 126 1.06 -12.07 -2.70
C ARG A 126 2.37 -12.59 -2.09
N THR A 127 2.76 -13.81 -2.43
CA THR A 127 3.84 -14.55 -1.75
C THR A 127 5.24 -13.98 -1.96
N ASP A 128 5.42 -13.14 -2.97
CA ASP A 128 6.65 -12.39 -3.26
C ASP A 128 6.77 -11.10 -2.43
N ILE A 129 5.70 -10.65 -1.77
CA ILE A 129 5.73 -9.52 -0.83
C ILE A 129 5.98 -10.08 0.57
N LYS A 130 7.18 -9.83 1.12
CA LYS A 130 7.51 -10.20 2.50
C LYS A 130 6.77 -9.27 3.47
N LEU A 131 5.62 -9.75 3.98
CA LEU A 131 4.83 -9.08 5.01
C LEU A 131 5.20 -9.60 6.41
N ARG A 132 5.51 -8.70 7.35
CA ARG A 132 5.68 -9.01 8.78
C ARG A 132 4.84 -8.08 9.65
N LEU A 133 4.33 -8.60 10.76
CA LEU A 133 3.58 -7.81 11.74
C LEU A 133 4.36 -7.78 13.05
N PHE A 134 4.53 -6.61 13.64
CA PHE A 134 5.18 -6.45 14.93
C PHE A 134 4.24 -5.78 15.92
N ARG A 135 3.93 -6.47 17.00
CA ARG A 135 3.33 -5.84 18.18
C ARG A 135 4.44 -5.19 19.00
N TYR A 136 4.22 -3.97 19.50
CA TYR A 136 5.19 -3.34 20.40
C TYR A 136 4.68 -3.33 21.85
N LEU A 137 5.62 -3.50 22.78
CA LEU A 137 5.42 -3.20 24.20
C LEU A 137 6.13 -1.88 24.51
N ALA A 138 5.43 -0.92 25.10
CA ALA A 138 6.00 0.36 25.49
C ALA A 138 6.20 0.43 27.02
N PHE A 139 7.38 0.85 27.43
CA PHE A 139 7.75 0.91 28.85
C PHE A 139 8.68 2.09 29.13
N GLU A 140 8.77 2.49 30.40
CA GLU A 140 9.66 3.54 30.86
C GLU A 140 10.74 2.95 31.77
N VAL A 141 12.01 3.27 31.49
CA VAL A 141 13.19 2.91 32.29
C VAL A 141 13.89 4.20 32.68
N ASN A 142 13.96 4.49 33.98
CA ASN A 142 14.65 5.68 34.52
C ASN A 142 14.20 7.01 33.88
N GLY A 143 12.92 7.16 33.53
CA GLY A 143 12.38 8.37 32.88
C GLY A 143 12.51 8.38 31.35
N THR A 144 13.13 7.37 30.75
CA THR A 144 13.24 7.22 29.29
C THR A 144 12.24 6.18 28.81
N LYS A 145 11.37 6.57 27.87
CA LYS A 145 10.48 5.63 27.18
C LYS A 145 11.26 4.79 26.19
N GLU A 146 10.96 3.51 26.17
CA GLU A 146 11.51 2.48 25.30
C GLU A 146 10.38 1.62 24.74
N ILE A 147 10.66 0.95 23.63
CA ILE A 147 9.75 -0.06 23.05
C ILE A 147 10.49 -1.37 22.83
N LYS A 148 9.73 -2.46 22.78
CA LYS A 148 10.22 -3.76 22.31
C LYS A 148 9.25 -4.32 21.28
N LEU A 149 9.76 -4.63 20.09
CA LEU A 149 9.00 -5.33 19.06
C LEU A 149 8.95 -6.83 19.31
N ILE A 150 7.79 -7.41 19.07
CA ILE A 150 7.53 -8.84 19.08
C ILE A 150 6.80 -9.17 17.79
N GLU A 151 7.34 -10.11 17.03
CA GLU A 151 6.70 -10.52 15.77
C GLU A 151 5.42 -11.32 16.04
N THR A 152 4.37 -10.94 15.33
CA THR A 152 3.06 -11.59 15.34
C THR A 152 3.00 -12.57 14.19
N HIS A 153 2.70 -13.83 14.50
CA HIS A 153 2.61 -14.89 13.51
C HIS A 153 1.40 -14.73 12.59
N ILE A 154 1.64 -14.67 11.27
CA ILE A 154 0.60 -14.79 10.24
C ILE A 154 0.34 -16.28 10.01
N PRO A 155 -0.90 -16.78 10.23
CA PRO A 155 -1.22 -18.15 9.92
C PRO A 155 -1.02 -18.43 8.42
N PRO A 156 -0.47 -19.59 8.03
CA PRO A 156 -0.32 -19.91 6.62
C PRO A 156 -1.67 -19.93 5.89
N LEU A 157 -1.64 -19.63 4.60
CA LEU A 157 -2.80 -19.79 3.73
C LEU A 157 -3.22 -21.25 3.75
N ARG A 158 -4.52 -21.52 3.94
CA ARG A 158 -5.02 -22.89 3.91
C ARG A 158 -5.04 -23.37 2.46
N GLU A 159 -4.30 -24.44 2.17
CA GLU A 159 -4.44 -25.13 0.90
C GLU A 159 -5.81 -25.82 0.85
N LEU A 160 -6.71 -25.28 0.02
CA LEU A 160 -8.00 -25.92 -0.23
C LEU A 160 -7.79 -26.98 -1.31
N GLY A 161 -7.61 -28.24 -0.89
CA GLY A 161 -7.46 -29.38 -1.81
C GLY A 161 -8.67 -29.62 -2.72
N THR A 162 -9.82 -29.00 -2.41
CA THR A 162 -11.00 -28.96 -3.28
C THR A 162 -11.59 -27.55 -3.26
N LYS A 163 -11.97 -27.03 -4.43
CA LYS A 163 -12.73 -25.79 -4.56
C LYS A 163 -13.96 -25.85 -3.62
N PRO A 164 -14.28 -24.77 -2.88
CA PRO A 164 -15.48 -24.74 -2.04
C PRO A 164 -16.69 -25.16 -2.86
N LYS A 165 -17.44 -26.16 -2.35
CA LYS A 165 -18.70 -26.57 -2.96
C LYS A 165 -19.69 -25.42 -2.79
N ILE A 166 -20.31 -25.02 -3.89
CA ILE A 166 -21.53 -24.22 -3.81
C ILE A 166 -22.63 -25.22 -3.44
N ASP A 167 -23.20 -25.12 -2.24
CA ASP A 167 -24.38 -25.90 -1.88
C ASP A 167 -25.56 -25.43 -2.75
N GLY A 168 -25.67 -26.04 -3.93
CA GLY A 168 -26.78 -25.86 -4.84
C GLY A 168 -28.01 -26.58 -4.30
N ASN A 169 -28.77 -25.93 -3.41
CA ASN A 169 -30.24 -26.04 -3.43
C ASN A 169 -30.94 -24.91 -2.67
N LYS A 170 -31.01 -23.75 -3.31
CA LYS A 170 -32.27 -23.01 -3.35
C LYS A 170 -32.56 -22.82 -4.83
N GLU A 171 -33.38 -23.69 -5.40
CA GLU A 171 -34.11 -23.33 -6.61
C GLU A 171 -34.75 -21.97 -6.36
N GLN A 172 -34.14 -20.93 -6.92
CA GLN A 172 -34.89 -19.74 -7.24
C GLN A 172 -35.92 -20.24 -8.25
N LYS A 173 -37.15 -20.47 -7.80
CA LYS A 173 -38.30 -20.42 -8.71
C LYS A 173 -38.06 -19.17 -9.55
N LEU A 174 -37.77 -19.35 -10.83
CA LEU A 174 -37.90 -18.27 -11.79
C LEU A 174 -39.33 -17.78 -11.61
N ILE A 175 -39.49 -16.68 -10.89
CA ILE A 175 -40.62 -15.81 -11.10
C ILE A 175 -40.46 -15.45 -12.57
N LYS A 176 -41.34 -15.99 -13.41
CA LYS A 176 -41.51 -15.53 -14.78
C LYS A 176 -42.05 -14.10 -14.66
N THR A 177 -41.16 -13.16 -14.37
CA THR A 177 -41.41 -11.74 -14.57
C THR A 177 -41.75 -11.60 -16.06
N PRO A 178 -42.84 -10.92 -16.43
CA PRO A 178 -43.18 -10.71 -17.83
C PRO A 178 -41.95 -10.13 -18.53
N ILE A 179 -41.56 -10.75 -19.62
CA ILE A 179 -40.54 -10.22 -20.52
C ILE A 179 -41.03 -8.83 -20.92
N LEU A 180 -40.43 -7.76 -20.38
CA LEU A 180 -40.59 -6.45 -20.98
C LEU A 180 -40.12 -6.59 -22.43
N PRO A 181 -40.90 -6.09 -23.40
CA PRO A 181 -40.53 -6.22 -24.80
C PRO A 181 -39.11 -5.69 -24.98
N THR A 182 -38.27 -6.53 -25.59
CA THR A 182 -36.91 -6.20 -25.99
C THR A 182 -36.93 -4.83 -26.64
N ARG A 183 -36.24 -3.85 -26.04
CA ARG A 183 -35.94 -2.61 -26.76
C ARG A 183 -35.22 -3.02 -28.05
N LYS A 184 -35.78 -2.60 -29.18
CA LYS A 184 -35.10 -2.65 -30.49
C LYS A 184 -33.70 -2.05 -30.30
N PRO A 185 -32.68 -2.53 -31.02
CA PRO A 185 -31.36 -1.94 -30.96
C PRO A 185 -31.49 -0.43 -31.19
N GLU A 186 -31.08 0.37 -30.20
CA GLU A 186 -30.99 1.82 -30.36
C GLU A 186 -30.07 2.07 -31.55
N LYS A 187 -30.58 2.83 -32.52
CA LYS A 187 -29.79 3.31 -33.65
C LYS A 187 -28.59 4.05 -33.08
N LYS A 188 -27.39 3.75 -33.57
CA LYS A 188 -26.19 4.56 -33.32
C LYS A 188 -26.57 6.04 -33.47
N PRO A 189 -26.13 6.93 -32.57
CA PRO A 189 -26.39 8.35 -32.73
C PRO A 189 -25.86 8.76 -34.11
N VAL A 190 -26.74 9.32 -34.93
CA VAL A 190 -26.34 9.93 -36.19
C VAL A 190 -25.59 11.18 -35.76
N VAL A 191 -24.26 11.08 -35.72
CA VAL A 191 -23.38 12.23 -35.49
C VAL A 191 -23.67 13.21 -36.61
N ASN A 192 -24.12 14.40 -36.23
CA ASN A 192 -24.32 15.49 -37.18
C ASN A 192 -22.93 15.90 -37.69
N LYS A 193 -22.71 15.87 -39.01
CA LYS A 193 -21.42 16.20 -39.63
C LYS A 193 -20.90 17.58 -39.22
N ASP A 194 -21.80 18.50 -38.87
CA ASP A 194 -21.46 19.84 -38.41
C ASP A 194 -20.83 19.86 -37.00
N GLU A 195 -21.17 18.89 -36.14
CA GLU A 195 -20.61 18.78 -34.78
C GLU A 195 -19.25 18.07 -34.79
N GLU A 196 -19.08 17.08 -35.67
CA GLU A 196 -17.81 16.37 -35.88
C GLU A 196 -16.74 17.30 -36.46
N THR A 197 -17.15 18.20 -37.38
CA THR A 197 -16.24 19.19 -37.96
C THR A 197 -15.77 20.20 -36.91
N LYS A 198 -16.66 20.68 -36.03
CA LYS A 198 -16.30 21.61 -34.94
C LYS A 198 -15.41 20.97 -33.88
N LEU A 199 -15.66 19.71 -33.54
CA LEU A 199 -14.84 18.98 -32.59
C LEU A 199 -13.42 18.80 -33.15
N ASN A 200 -13.28 18.45 -34.43
CA ASN A 200 -11.98 18.27 -35.08
C ASN A 200 -11.23 19.58 -35.26
N GLU A 201 -11.90 20.70 -35.55
CA GLU A 201 -11.28 22.03 -35.56
C GLU A 201 -10.77 22.44 -34.17
N THR A 202 -11.56 22.18 -33.13
CA THR A 202 -11.18 22.48 -31.73
C THR A 202 -9.96 21.66 -31.29
N ILE A 203 -9.93 20.38 -31.64
CA ILE A 203 -8.79 19.51 -31.33
C ILE A 203 -7.54 19.99 -32.08
N LYS A 204 -7.65 20.31 -33.39
CA LYS A 204 -6.53 20.87 -34.18
C LYS A 204 -5.96 22.16 -33.58
N GLU A 205 -6.81 23.03 -33.05
CA GLU A 205 -6.39 24.29 -32.42
C GLU A 205 -5.67 24.05 -31.08
N CYS A 206 -6.04 23.00 -30.32
CA CYS A 206 -5.43 22.66 -29.04
C CYS A 206 -4.09 21.91 -29.14
N VAL A 207 -3.93 20.97 -30.08
CA VAL A 207 -2.72 20.14 -30.18
C VAL A 207 -1.77 20.55 -31.32
N GLY A 208 -2.19 21.49 -32.19
CA GLY A 208 -1.42 21.93 -33.35
C GLY A 208 -1.50 20.94 -34.52
N GLU A 209 -1.39 21.45 -35.75
CA GLU A 209 -1.64 20.66 -36.98
C GLU A 209 -0.71 19.45 -37.14
N GLU A 210 0.56 19.57 -36.72
CA GLU A 210 1.57 18.52 -36.87
C GLU A 210 1.26 17.31 -35.99
N LEU A 211 0.81 17.53 -34.75
CA LEU A 211 0.47 16.46 -33.81
C LEU A 211 -0.86 15.79 -34.15
N TYR A 212 -1.81 16.57 -34.69
CA TYR A 212 -3.12 16.05 -35.10
C TYR A 212 -2.99 15.03 -36.26
N ARG A 213 -2.11 15.29 -37.25
CA ARG A 213 -1.87 14.32 -38.33
C ARG A 213 -1.29 13.00 -37.84
N GLN A 214 -0.40 13.04 -36.84
CA GLN A 214 0.18 11.84 -36.24
C GLN A 214 -0.83 10.97 -35.48
N LEU A 215 -1.93 11.56 -34.99
CA LEU A 215 -3.01 10.85 -34.34
C LEU A 215 -3.95 10.16 -35.35
N GLU A 216 -4.22 10.81 -36.49
CA GLU A 216 -5.03 10.21 -37.56
C GLU A 216 -4.34 9.00 -38.21
N ASP A 217 -3.02 9.03 -38.37
CA ASP A 217 -2.27 7.92 -38.99
C ASP A 217 -2.16 6.66 -38.11
N ASN A 218 -2.51 6.74 -36.82
CA ASN A 218 -2.42 5.64 -35.85
C ASN A 218 -3.78 4.99 -35.48
N THR A 219 -4.86 5.32 -36.21
CA THR A 219 -6.22 4.78 -35.97
C THR A 219 -6.72 3.97 -37.16
#